data_AF-A0A1R2C6F8-F1
#
_entry.id   AF-A0A1R2C6F8-F1
#
_cell.length_a   1.000
_cell.length_b   1.000
_cell.length_c   1.000
_cell.angle_alpha   90.00
_cell.angle_beta   90.00
_cell.angle_gamma   90.00
#
_symmetry.space_group_name_H-M   'P 1'
#
loop_
_entity.id
_entity.type
_entity.pdbx_description
1 polymer ?
#
loop_
_entity_poly.entity_id
_entity_poly.type
_entity_poly.pdbx_seq_one_letter_code
_entity_poly.pdbx_strand_id
1 'polypeptide(L)'
;MALKILSNEIQANRLTKGKTHSELGYITNLEGFLISFDSSFIGCSVMIIYTETKFVLFLPNSYPERPPYLSSESVTFFPSLADGRDLLPWVLDTPWSPSVSLFEIVTSIPKFISKIKQNVDIGAFYLGYPMSFSTWQGKEDMNCFSANELDLKNPKNLIERTICISHSYLVILQINPHICGVGNIVLFSRLSMIKAIKTHKSDPEIITINFRDSPNEHYIFRVPKADDLILLIKTNTNILKNFDFEIQNKPTEERLTQIPIYEILRTVKSAESFLAKSYNNPTFKIIMEHYQKAIEFYSAANDPRYNVFLRKLQTLLSDSRTNSFSS
;
A
#
# COMPACT_ATOMS: atom_id res chain seq x y z
N MET A 1 -1.90 43.95 -6.12
CA MET A 1 -2.48 44.86 -5.09
C MET A 1 -3.84 44.34 -4.61
N ALA A 2 -4.78 43.99 -5.51
CA ALA A 2 -6.07 43.37 -5.18
C ALA A 2 -5.96 42.08 -4.35
N LEU A 3 -5.04 41.17 -4.70
CA LEU A 3 -4.80 39.91 -3.96
C LEU A 3 -4.40 40.12 -2.49
N LYS A 4 -3.59 41.14 -2.20
CA LYS A 4 -3.16 41.45 -0.82
C LYS A 4 -4.29 42.07 0.00
N ILE A 5 -5.12 42.91 -0.62
CA ILE A 5 -6.29 43.53 0.03
C ILE A 5 -7.30 42.44 0.40
N LEU A 6 -7.60 41.54 -0.54
CA LEU A 6 -8.53 40.42 -0.33
C LEU A 6 -8.02 39.43 0.74
N SER A 7 -6.72 39.10 0.73
CA SER A 7 -6.11 38.27 1.77
C SER A 7 -6.24 38.88 3.16
N ASN A 8 -6.11 40.20 3.29
CA ASN A 8 -6.24 40.91 4.57
C ASN A 8 -7.70 40.95 5.05
N GLU A 9 -8.66 41.11 4.15
CA GLU A 9 -10.10 41.05 4.48
C GLU A 9 -10.54 39.66 4.93
N ILE A 10 -10.03 38.60 4.29
CA ILE A 10 -10.26 37.21 4.73
C ILE A 10 -9.71 37.01 6.15
N GLN A 11 -8.49 37.48 6.43
CA GLN A 11 -7.92 37.40 7.77
C GLN A 11 -8.74 38.17 8.82
N ALA A 12 -9.25 39.35 8.49
CA ALA A 12 -10.11 40.11 9.40
C ALA A 12 -11.47 39.42 9.66
N ASN A 13 -12.08 38.80 8.64
CA ASN A 13 -13.36 38.11 8.75
C ASN A 13 -13.27 36.75 9.49
N ARG A 14 -12.12 36.08 9.42
CA ARG A 14 -11.82 34.88 10.22
C ARG A 14 -11.96 35.11 11.72
N LEU A 15 -11.71 36.33 12.19
CA LEU A 15 -11.80 36.71 13.60
C LEU A 15 -13.24 36.97 14.08
N THR A 16 -14.21 37.15 13.18
CA THR A 16 -15.55 37.68 13.53
C THR A 16 -16.72 36.75 13.22
N LYS A 17 -16.66 35.90 12.18
CA LYS A 17 -17.82 35.10 11.70
C LYS A 17 -17.58 33.58 11.62
N GLY A 18 -16.44 33.11 12.10
CA GLY A 18 -15.98 31.74 11.88
C GLY A 18 -15.24 31.59 10.54
N LYS A 19 -14.15 30.80 10.56
CA LYS A 19 -13.18 30.69 9.47
C LYS A 19 -13.79 30.19 8.14
N THR A 20 -14.62 29.15 8.18
CA THR A 20 -15.05 28.45 6.95
C THR A 20 -16.16 29.17 6.17
N HIS A 21 -17.15 29.74 6.84
CA HIS A 21 -18.33 30.31 6.16
C HIS A 21 -18.00 31.58 5.36
N SER A 22 -17.13 32.43 5.88
CA SER A 22 -16.69 33.64 5.18
C SER A 22 -15.86 33.31 3.94
N GLU A 23 -14.92 32.37 4.02
CA GLU A 23 -14.08 31.96 2.90
C GLU A 23 -14.85 31.30 1.75
N LEU A 24 -15.87 30.49 2.06
CA LEU A 24 -16.73 29.85 1.04
C LEU A 24 -17.46 30.88 0.16
N GLY A 25 -17.94 31.97 0.75
CA GLY A 25 -18.60 33.06 0.01
C GLY A 25 -17.67 33.79 -0.96
N TYR A 26 -16.38 33.90 -0.63
CA TYR A 26 -15.39 34.52 -1.53
C TYR A 26 -15.03 33.61 -2.70
N ILE A 27 -14.79 32.32 -2.44
CA ILE A 27 -14.32 31.43 -3.51
C ILE A 27 -15.40 31.09 -4.53
N THR A 28 -16.67 31.07 -4.13
CA THR A 28 -17.79 30.75 -5.04
C THR A 28 -17.98 31.77 -6.17
N ASN A 29 -17.43 32.97 -6.03
CA ASN A 29 -17.51 34.04 -7.02
C ASN A 29 -16.23 34.22 -7.85
N LEU A 30 -15.28 33.27 -7.78
CA LEU A 30 -14.03 33.37 -8.53
C LEU A 30 -14.24 33.09 -10.01
N GLU A 31 -13.86 34.07 -10.84
CA GLU A 31 -13.90 33.94 -12.29
C GLU A 31 -13.02 32.78 -12.78
N GLY A 32 -13.54 31.99 -13.72
CA GLY A 32 -12.85 30.83 -14.29
C GLY A 32 -13.02 29.53 -13.50
N PHE A 33 -13.73 29.56 -12.36
CA PHE A 33 -14.02 28.37 -11.56
C PHE A 33 -15.53 28.13 -11.45
N LEU A 34 -15.93 26.86 -11.45
CA LEU A 34 -17.26 26.45 -10.97
C LEU A 34 -17.08 25.78 -9.61
N ILE A 35 -17.62 26.42 -8.57
CA ILE A 35 -17.44 25.96 -7.19
C ILE A 35 -18.79 25.72 -6.55
N SER A 36 -18.95 24.53 -5.99
CA SER A 36 -20.10 24.16 -5.18
C SER A 36 -19.59 23.47 -3.92
N PHE A 37 -20.34 23.54 -2.83
CA PHE A 37 -19.95 22.88 -1.60
C PHE A 37 -21.14 22.18 -0.95
N ASP A 38 -20.84 21.11 -0.22
CA ASP A 38 -21.80 20.37 0.58
C ASP A 38 -21.25 20.21 2.00
N SER A 39 -22.13 20.26 2.99
CA SER A 39 -21.76 20.17 4.40
C SER A 39 -22.30 18.89 5.01
N SER A 40 -21.44 18.21 5.75
CA SER A 40 -21.75 16.96 6.44
C SER A 40 -21.38 17.07 7.92
N PHE A 41 -21.74 16.07 8.72
CA PHE A 41 -21.39 16.04 10.13
C PHE A 41 -19.87 15.95 10.40
N ILE A 42 -19.07 15.48 9.43
CA ILE A 42 -17.61 15.33 9.56
C ILE A 42 -16.80 16.50 8.99
N GLY A 43 -17.45 17.38 8.23
CA GLY A 43 -16.76 18.47 7.54
C GLY A 43 -17.53 18.97 6.32
N CYS A 44 -16.86 19.84 5.56
CA CYS A 44 -17.39 20.44 4.33
C CYS A 44 -16.60 19.95 3.12
N SER A 45 -17.28 19.50 2.08
CA SER A 45 -16.65 19.16 0.80
C SER A 45 -16.86 20.30 -0.18
N VAL A 46 -15.79 20.84 -0.74
CA VAL A 46 -15.82 21.88 -1.76
C VAL A 46 -15.41 21.25 -3.09
N MET A 47 -16.34 21.17 -4.02
CA MET A 47 -16.09 20.79 -5.40
C MET A 47 -15.59 22.00 -6.18
N ILE A 48 -14.47 21.84 -6.84
CA ILE A 48 -13.82 22.89 -7.62
C ILE A 48 -13.62 22.36 -9.04
N ILE A 49 -14.23 22.99 -10.02
CA ILE A 49 -14.02 22.68 -11.43
C ILE A 49 -13.29 23.87 -12.05
N TYR A 50 -12.11 23.61 -12.60
CA TYR A 50 -11.34 24.58 -13.37
C TYR A 50 -11.01 23.97 -14.72
N THR A 51 -11.41 24.65 -15.81
CA THR A 51 -11.43 24.09 -17.16
C THR A 51 -12.27 22.80 -17.21
N GLU A 52 -11.66 21.64 -17.42
CA GLU A 52 -12.32 20.32 -17.45
C GLU A 52 -11.87 19.42 -16.27
N THR A 53 -11.00 19.93 -15.41
CA THR A 53 -10.49 19.18 -14.25
C THR A 53 -11.32 19.48 -13.01
N LYS A 54 -11.91 18.43 -12.44
CA LYS A 54 -12.64 18.45 -11.19
C LYS A 54 -11.72 18.05 -10.04
N PHE A 55 -11.77 18.84 -8.98
CA PHE A 55 -11.14 18.58 -7.70
C PHE A 55 -12.18 18.56 -6.59
N VAL A 56 -11.89 17.81 -5.53
CA VAL A 56 -12.65 17.80 -4.29
C VAL A 56 -11.70 18.19 -3.17
N LEU A 57 -12.02 19.29 -2.50
CA LEU A 57 -11.32 19.79 -1.32
C LEU A 57 -12.18 19.49 -0.08
N PHE A 58 -11.76 18.52 0.71
CA PHE A 58 -12.42 18.19 1.97
C PHE A 58 -11.83 19.00 3.12
N LEU A 59 -12.70 19.77 3.78
CA LEU A 59 -12.40 20.59 4.94
C LEU A 59 -12.90 19.85 6.19
N PRO A 60 -12.01 19.27 7.02
CA PRO A 60 -12.45 18.64 8.27
C PRO A 60 -13.05 19.69 9.23
N ASN A 61 -13.85 19.25 10.21
CA ASN A 61 -14.38 20.13 11.26
C ASN A 61 -13.29 20.89 12.05
N SER A 62 -12.06 20.36 12.05
CA SER A 62 -10.88 20.98 12.65
C SER A 62 -10.09 21.90 11.70
N TYR A 63 -10.64 22.23 10.53
CA TYR A 63 -10.04 23.21 9.64
C TYR A 63 -10.15 24.62 10.26
N PRO A 64 -9.10 25.45 10.20
CA PRO A 64 -7.82 25.27 9.49
C PRO A 64 -6.67 24.75 10.37
N GLU A 65 -6.92 24.38 11.62
CA GLU A 65 -5.88 23.83 12.51
C GLU A 65 -5.32 22.52 11.94
N ARG A 66 -6.15 21.72 11.27
CA ARG A 66 -5.72 20.59 10.43
C ARG A 66 -5.80 20.94 8.94
N PRO A 67 -4.86 20.43 8.12
CA PRO A 67 -4.90 20.62 6.68
C PRO A 67 -6.18 20.04 6.09
N PRO A 68 -6.74 20.67 5.06
CA PRO A 68 -7.74 20.02 4.23
C PRO A 68 -7.09 18.90 3.40
N TYR A 69 -7.91 18.09 2.74
CA TYR A 69 -7.46 17.06 1.83
C TYR A 69 -7.94 17.41 0.42
N LEU A 70 -7.04 17.40 -0.57
CA LEU A 70 -7.38 17.79 -1.94
C LEU A 70 -7.12 16.63 -2.90
N SER A 71 -8.16 16.09 -3.51
CA SER A 71 -8.05 15.06 -4.56
C SER A 71 -8.53 15.56 -5.90
N SER A 72 -8.09 14.92 -6.98
CA SER A 72 -8.69 15.07 -8.30
C SER A 72 -9.74 13.98 -8.54
N GLU A 73 -10.81 14.31 -9.25
CA GLU A 73 -11.83 13.35 -9.68
C GLU A 73 -11.84 13.10 -11.19
N SER A 74 -11.32 14.05 -11.99
CA SER A 74 -11.34 13.94 -13.45
C SER A 74 -10.12 13.18 -13.99
N VAL A 75 -10.37 12.18 -14.81
CA VAL A 75 -9.34 11.50 -15.63
C VAL A 75 -9.00 12.40 -16.82
N THR A 76 -8.01 13.29 -16.66
CA THR A 76 -7.69 14.34 -17.66
C THR A 76 -6.40 14.11 -18.43
N PHE A 77 -5.53 13.22 -17.97
CA PHE A 77 -4.28 12.84 -18.63
C PHE A 77 -3.82 11.47 -18.14
N PHE A 78 -2.83 10.89 -18.81
CA PHE A 78 -2.23 9.62 -18.41
C PHE A 78 -0.77 9.80 -17.97
N PRO A 79 -0.36 9.29 -16.79
CA PRO A 79 -1.23 8.72 -15.76
C PRO A 79 -2.05 9.80 -15.06
N SER A 80 -3.26 9.45 -14.65
CA SER A 80 -4.21 10.38 -14.05
C SER A 80 -3.94 10.53 -12.56
N LEU A 81 -4.26 11.70 -12.00
CA LEU A 81 -4.25 11.97 -10.55
C LEU A 81 -5.60 11.67 -9.89
N ALA A 82 -6.58 11.16 -10.64
CA ALA A 82 -7.93 10.86 -10.16
C ALA A 82 -8.04 9.56 -9.36
N ASP A 83 -7.00 9.23 -8.58
CA ASP A 83 -6.83 7.97 -7.87
C ASP A 83 -6.80 8.11 -6.34
N GLY A 84 -7.14 9.29 -5.83
CA GLY A 84 -7.27 9.52 -4.39
C GLY A 84 -5.96 9.81 -3.67
N ARG A 85 -4.94 10.28 -4.38
CA ARG A 85 -3.80 10.93 -3.74
C ARG A 85 -4.19 12.31 -3.20
N ASP A 86 -3.62 12.68 -2.06
CA ASP A 86 -3.66 14.06 -1.59
C ASP A 86 -2.70 14.90 -2.43
N LEU A 87 -3.24 15.94 -3.07
CA LEU A 87 -2.55 16.86 -3.95
C LEU A 87 -2.24 18.18 -3.24
N LEU A 88 -2.77 18.42 -2.04
CA LEU A 88 -2.64 19.71 -1.36
C LEU A 88 -1.19 20.19 -1.24
N PRO A 89 -0.21 19.36 -0.83
CA PRO A 89 1.18 19.81 -0.71
C PRO A 89 1.78 20.30 -2.04
N TRP A 90 1.37 19.70 -3.16
CA TRP A 90 1.85 20.08 -4.51
C TRP A 90 1.09 21.28 -5.08
N VAL A 91 -0.16 21.49 -4.69
CA VAL A 91 -0.91 22.68 -5.07
C VAL A 91 -0.37 23.91 -4.38
N LEU A 92 -0.02 23.81 -3.10
CA LEU A 92 0.47 24.94 -2.30
C LEU A 92 1.95 25.27 -2.54
N ASP A 93 2.75 24.34 -3.07
CA ASP A 93 4.23 24.44 -3.17
C ASP A 93 4.92 24.76 -1.82
N THR A 94 4.20 24.66 -0.70
CA THR A 94 4.62 25.09 0.64
C THR A 94 3.99 24.19 1.70
N PRO A 95 4.63 24.02 2.87
CA PRO A 95 4.02 23.29 3.97
C PRO A 95 2.71 23.93 4.43
N TRP A 96 1.76 23.10 4.86
CA TRP A 96 0.50 23.59 5.40
C TRP A 96 0.71 24.52 6.59
N SER A 97 -0.05 25.62 6.62
CA SER A 97 -0.17 26.50 7.77
C SER A 97 -1.65 26.88 7.94
N PRO A 98 -2.17 26.97 9.18
CA PRO A 98 -3.53 27.45 9.44
C PRO A 98 -3.82 28.87 8.93
N SER A 99 -2.79 29.63 8.54
CA SER A 99 -2.93 30.93 7.89
C SER A 99 -3.33 30.82 6.42
N VAL A 100 -3.08 29.68 5.76
CA VAL A 100 -3.46 29.45 4.36
C VAL A 100 -4.99 29.46 4.23
N SER A 101 -5.49 30.12 3.20
CA SER A 101 -6.93 30.27 2.93
C SER A 101 -7.43 29.42 1.79
N LEU A 102 -8.75 29.15 1.77
CA LEU A 102 -9.41 28.49 0.65
C LEU A 102 -9.18 29.26 -0.65
N PHE A 103 -9.18 30.59 -0.59
CA PHE A 103 -8.87 31.43 -1.74
C PHE A 103 -7.46 31.14 -2.28
N GLU A 104 -6.44 31.05 -1.42
CA GLU A 104 -5.07 30.72 -1.82
C GLU A 104 -4.97 29.31 -2.40
N ILE A 105 -5.65 28.32 -1.81
CA ILE A 105 -5.70 26.95 -2.34
C ILE A 105 -6.30 26.94 -3.75
N VAL A 106 -7.51 27.52 -3.91
CA VAL A 106 -8.25 27.52 -5.18
C VAL A 106 -7.48 28.26 -6.27
N THR A 107 -6.94 29.44 -5.95
CA THR A 107 -6.17 30.24 -6.93
C THR A 107 -4.81 29.66 -7.29
N SER A 108 -4.32 28.66 -6.54
CA SER A 108 -3.09 27.92 -6.86
C SER A 108 -3.32 26.77 -7.86
N ILE A 109 -4.57 26.31 -8.04
CA ILE A 109 -4.91 25.19 -8.93
C ILE A 109 -4.47 25.44 -10.39
N PRO A 110 -4.69 26.61 -11.02
CA PRO A 110 -4.26 26.85 -12.40
C PRO A 110 -2.75 26.65 -12.59
N LYS A 111 -1.95 27.17 -11.64
CA LYS A 111 -0.49 27.01 -11.65
C LYS A 111 -0.11 25.53 -11.47
N PHE A 112 -0.78 24.82 -10.56
CA PHE A 112 -0.58 23.39 -10.37
C PHE A 112 -0.84 22.59 -11.65
N ILE A 113 -1.96 22.82 -12.35
CA ILE A 113 -2.29 22.14 -13.61
C ILE A 113 -1.25 22.42 -14.70
N SER A 114 -0.67 23.62 -14.73
CA SER A 114 0.41 23.91 -15.69
C SER A 114 1.67 23.07 -15.43
N LYS A 115 1.93 22.70 -14.17
CA LYS A 115 3.10 21.91 -13.74
C LYS A 115 2.91 20.40 -13.94
N ILE A 116 1.71 19.87 -13.69
CA ILE A 116 1.49 18.41 -13.69
C ILE A 116 1.70 17.77 -15.07
N LYS A 117 1.55 18.56 -16.16
CA LYS A 117 1.88 18.11 -17.52
C LYS A 117 3.36 17.72 -17.71
N GLN A 118 4.23 18.05 -16.75
CA GLN A 118 5.67 17.85 -16.83
C GLN A 118 6.20 16.82 -15.83
N ASN A 119 5.42 16.37 -14.84
CA ASN A 119 5.89 15.48 -13.78
C ASN A 119 4.84 14.42 -13.41
N VAL A 120 5.26 13.16 -13.46
CA VAL A 120 4.41 11.97 -13.26
C VAL A 120 4.23 11.62 -11.78
N ASP A 121 5.11 12.13 -10.90
CA ASP A 121 5.18 11.75 -9.50
C ASP A 121 4.65 12.86 -8.57
N ILE A 122 3.33 13.01 -8.57
CA ILE A 122 2.63 14.06 -7.82
C ILE A 122 1.58 13.41 -6.90
N GLY A 123 1.48 13.93 -5.69
CA GLY A 123 0.49 13.49 -4.71
C GLY A 123 0.99 12.37 -3.79
N ALA A 124 0.32 12.22 -2.65
CA ALA A 124 0.65 11.20 -1.66
C ALA A 124 -0.56 10.37 -1.25
N PHE A 125 -0.32 9.10 -0.95
CA PHE A 125 -1.22 8.28 -0.15
C PHE A 125 -0.72 8.24 1.30
N TYR A 126 -1.65 8.04 2.24
CA TYR A 126 -1.33 7.92 3.67
C TYR A 126 -1.84 6.59 4.21
N LEU A 127 -0.96 5.82 4.86
CA LEU A 127 -1.34 4.58 5.51
C LEU A 127 -2.40 4.85 6.60
N GLY A 128 -3.40 3.97 6.68
CA GLY A 128 -4.53 4.09 7.59
C GLY A 128 -5.62 5.06 7.13
N TYR A 129 -5.41 5.83 6.05
CA TYR A 129 -6.41 6.78 5.58
C TYR A 129 -7.61 6.06 4.96
N PRO A 130 -8.86 6.47 5.29
CA PRO A 130 -10.05 5.86 4.73
C PRO A 130 -10.29 6.34 3.30
N MET A 131 -10.59 5.41 2.39
CA MET A 131 -10.85 5.68 0.98
C MET A 131 -12.11 4.97 0.53
N SER A 132 -12.93 5.66 -0.28
CA SER A 132 -14.08 5.04 -0.93
C SER A 132 -13.63 4.22 -2.15
N PHE A 133 -14.21 3.04 -2.35
CA PHE A 133 -13.96 2.23 -3.54
C PHE A 133 -14.44 2.94 -4.82
N SER A 134 -15.44 3.82 -4.69
CA SER A 134 -15.92 4.66 -5.80
C SER A 134 -14.83 5.59 -6.38
N THR A 135 -13.74 5.82 -5.65
CA THR A 135 -12.58 6.58 -6.13
C THR A 135 -12.00 5.97 -7.41
N TRP A 136 -12.04 4.65 -7.57
CA TRP A 136 -11.48 3.97 -8.76
C TRP A 136 -12.56 3.37 -9.68
N GLN A 137 -13.75 3.10 -9.16
CA GLN A 137 -14.82 2.48 -9.94
C GLN A 137 -15.35 3.39 -11.04
N GLY A 138 -15.56 2.84 -12.24
CA GLY A 138 -16.14 3.57 -13.37
C GLY A 138 -15.19 4.56 -14.03
N LYS A 139 -13.91 4.57 -13.66
CA LYS A 139 -12.85 5.33 -14.34
C LYS A 139 -12.14 4.41 -15.34
N GLU A 140 -11.88 4.92 -16.54
CA GLU A 140 -11.14 4.19 -17.58
C GLU A 140 -9.78 3.76 -17.03
N ASP A 141 -9.35 2.53 -17.36
CA ASP A 141 -8.09 1.94 -16.93
C ASP A 141 -7.82 1.97 -15.40
N MET A 142 -8.88 2.03 -14.59
CA MET A 142 -8.84 1.89 -13.14
C MET A 142 -9.92 0.93 -12.65
N ASN A 143 -9.65 0.17 -11.58
CA ASN A 143 -10.66 -0.71 -11.01
C ASN A 143 -10.34 -1.16 -9.58
N CYS A 144 -11.34 -1.71 -8.90
CA CYS A 144 -11.22 -2.37 -7.60
C CYS A 144 -11.51 -3.88 -7.72
N PHE A 145 -10.69 -4.69 -7.07
CA PHE A 145 -10.80 -6.15 -7.04
C PHE A 145 -10.91 -6.61 -5.60
N SER A 146 -11.95 -7.39 -5.29
CA SER A 146 -12.04 -8.08 -4.00
C SER A 146 -10.95 -9.15 -3.92
N ALA A 147 -10.27 -9.21 -2.78
CA ALA A 147 -9.15 -10.11 -2.57
C ALA A 147 -9.14 -10.63 -1.13
N ASN A 148 -8.70 -11.87 -0.95
CA ASN A 148 -8.37 -12.40 0.38
C ASN A 148 -6.86 -12.55 0.48
N GLU A 149 -6.26 -11.82 1.41
CA GLU A 149 -4.84 -11.97 1.74
C GLU A 149 -4.64 -13.29 2.47
N LEU A 150 -3.71 -14.10 1.97
CA LEU A 150 -3.37 -15.40 2.54
C LEU A 150 -2.15 -15.25 3.46
N ASP A 151 -2.34 -15.45 4.77
CA ASP A 151 -1.23 -15.52 5.70
C ASP A 151 -0.51 -16.88 5.56
N LEU A 152 0.74 -16.83 5.10
CA LEU A 152 1.62 -18.00 4.98
C LEU A 152 1.84 -18.75 6.29
N LYS A 153 1.74 -18.05 7.43
CA LYS A 153 1.89 -18.65 8.76
C LYS A 153 0.59 -19.27 9.27
N ASN A 154 -0.55 -18.82 8.76
CA ASN A 154 -1.85 -19.35 9.11
C ASN A 154 -2.84 -19.26 7.92
N PRO A 155 -2.88 -20.29 7.06
CA PRO A 155 -3.74 -20.28 5.86
C PRO A 155 -5.24 -20.17 6.15
N LYS A 156 -5.66 -20.38 7.41
CA LYS A 156 -7.06 -20.19 7.84
C LYS A 156 -7.39 -18.73 8.17
N ASN A 157 -6.38 -17.88 8.35
CA ASN A 157 -6.54 -16.47 8.57
C ASN A 157 -6.66 -15.77 7.21
N LEU A 158 -7.90 -15.66 6.73
CA LEU A 158 -8.23 -14.90 5.53
C LEU A 158 -8.52 -13.47 5.96
N ILE A 159 -7.71 -12.52 5.47
CA ILE A 159 -7.97 -11.11 5.70
C ILE A 159 -8.59 -10.54 4.43
N GLU A 160 -9.82 -10.06 4.54
CA GLU A 160 -10.52 -9.43 3.42
C GLU A 160 -9.86 -8.10 3.07
N ARG A 161 -9.48 -7.98 1.80
CA ARG A 161 -8.83 -6.81 1.21
C ARG A 161 -9.57 -6.38 -0.05
N THR A 162 -9.29 -5.16 -0.47
CA THR A 162 -9.63 -4.69 -1.82
C THR A 162 -8.36 -4.15 -2.48
N ILE A 163 -8.02 -4.68 -3.64
CA ILE A 163 -6.90 -4.22 -4.46
C ILE A 163 -7.45 -3.21 -5.47
N CYS A 164 -7.05 -1.96 -5.36
CA CYS A 164 -7.41 -0.89 -6.27
C CYS A 164 -6.24 -0.59 -7.19
N ILE A 165 -6.47 -0.58 -8.49
CA ILE A 165 -5.49 -0.26 -9.51
C ILE A 165 -5.85 1.08 -10.14
N SER A 166 -4.91 2.02 -10.14
CA SER A 166 -4.96 3.24 -10.92
C SER A 166 -4.00 3.16 -12.13
N HIS A 167 -3.91 4.23 -12.91
CA HIS A 167 -2.94 4.32 -14.02
C HIS A 167 -1.49 4.09 -13.57
N SER A 168 -1.13 4.45 -12.33
CA SER A 168 0.25 4.39 -11.86
C SER A 168 0.46 3.74 -10.50
N TYR A 169 -0.60 3.41 -9.77
CA TYR A 169 -0.50 2.81 -8.44
C TYR A 169 -1.34 1.54 -8.31
N LEU A 170 -0.84 0.64 -7.46
CA LEU A 170 -1.60 -0.40 -6.80
C LEU A 170 -1.79 0.04 -5.35
N VAL A 171 -3.04 0.03 -4.88
CA VAL A 171 -3.42 0.38 -3.50
C VAL A 171 -4.20 -0.79 -2.91
N ILE A 172 -3.83 -1.21 -1.70
CA ILE A 172 -4.53 -2.26 -0.96
C ILE A 172 -5.27 -1.61 0.20
N LEU A 173 -6.57 -1.88 0.27
CA LEU A 173 -7.45 -1.40 1.32
C LEU A 173 -7.85 -2.56 2.23
N GLN A 174 -7.84 -2.31 3.53
CA GLN A 174 -8.55 -3.13 4.51
C GLN A 174 -10.00 -2.68 4.57
N ILE A 175 -10.93 -3.60 4.38
CA ILE A 175 -12.37 -3.28 4.42
C ILE A 175 -12.74 -2.76 5.80
N ASN A 176 -13.47 -1.65 5.84
CA ASN A 176 -14.04 -1.15 7.10
C ASN A 176 -15.34 -1.93 7.40
N PRO A 177 -15.44 -2.66 8.52
CA PRO A 177 -16.62 -3.46 8.83
C PRO A 177 -17.86 -2.61 9.15
N HIS A 178 -17.69 -1.31 9.42
CA HIS A 178 -18.78 -0.42 9.82
C HIS A 178 -19.30 0.48 8.68
N ILE A 179 -18.54 0.63 7.60
CA ILE A 179 -18.87 1.55 6.50
C ILE A 179 -18.71 0.82 5.16
N CYS A 180 -19.85 0.55 4.53
CA CYS A 180 -19.88 -0.10 3.22
C CYS A 180 -19.17 0.76 2.15
N GLY A 181 -18.40 0.12 1.28
CA GLY A 181 -17.73 0.80 0.16
C GLY A 181 -16.53 1.66 0.57
N VAL A 182 -16.05 1.53 1.82
CA VAL A 182 -14.88 2.25 2.35
C VAL A 182 -13.87 1.27 2.93
N GLY A 183 -12.59 1.53 2.69
CA GLY A 183 -11.51 0.79 3.31
C GLY A 183 -10.32 1.68 3.66
N ASN A 184 -9.52 1.24 4.63
CA ASN A 184 -8.33 1.98 5.06
C ASN A 184 -7.12 1.50 4.26
N ILE A 185 -6.30 2.43 3.78
CA ILE A 185 -5.07 2.08 3.04
C ILE A 185 -4.11 1.31 3.95
N VAL A 186 -3.72 0.10 3.54
CA VAL A 186 -2.72 -0.71 4.25
C VAL A 186 -1.42 -0.86 3.47
N LEU A 187 -1.50 -0.75 2.15
CA LEU A 187 -0.34 -0.75 1.27
C LEU A 187 -0.64 0.10 0.05
N PHE A 188 0.36 0.80 -0.46
CA PHE A 188 0.32 1.37 -1.80
C PHE A 188 1.71 1.26 -2.41
N SER A 189 1.77 1.07 -3.72
CA SER A 189 3.02 0.97 -4.45
C SER A 189 2.81 1.43 -5.89
N ARG A 190 3.83 2.04 -6.50
CA ARG A 190 3.76 2.34 -7.93
C ARG A 190 3.78 1.05 -8.71
N LEU A 191 3.05 1.01 -9.82
CA LEU A 191 3.05 -0.17 -10.70
C LEU A 191 4.47 -0.48 -11.23
N SER A 192 5.31 0.54 -11.43
CA SER A 192 6.72 0.37 -11.82
C SER A 192 7.58 -0.38 -10.80
N MET A 193 7.13 -0.49 -9.55
CA MET A 193 7.83 -1.19 -8.47
C MET A 193 7.43 -2.66 -8.38
N ILE A 194 6.44 -3.10 -9.16
CA ILE A 194 6.09 -4.52 -9.28
C ILE A 194 7.21 -5.19 -10.07
N LYS A 195 7.85 -6.18 -9.44
CA LYS A 195 8.91 -6.99 -10.05
C LYS A 195 8.33 -8.14 -10.86
N ALA A 196 7.36 -8.85 -10.26
CA ALA A 196 6.73 -10.01 -10.88
C ALA A 196 5.35 -10.26 -10.24
N ILE A 197 4.43 -10.76 -11.05
CA ILE A 197 3.17 -11.34 -10.59
C ILE A 197 3.17 -12.81 -11.01
N LYS A 198 3.06 -13.72 -10.05
CA LYS A 198 3.04 -15.16 -10.28
C LYS A 198 1.64 -15.70 -9.98
N THR A 199 1.08 -16.51 -10.86
CA THR A 199 -0.17 -17.24 -10.64
C THR A 199 0.12 -18.64 -10.13
N HIS A 200 -0.77 -19.18 -9.30
CA HIS A 200 -0.63 -20.55 -8.81
C HIS A 200 -1.16 -21.56 -9.84
N LYS A 201 -0.43 -22.66 -10.06
CA LYS A 201 -0.76 -23.66 -11.10
C LYS A 201 -2.13 -24.31 -10.91
N SER A 202 -2.45 -24.70 -9.68
CA SER A 202 -3.69 -25.44 -9.37
C SER A 202 -4.88 -24.52 -9.11
N ASP A 203 -4.62 -23.23 -8.91
CA ASP A 203 -5.65 -22.25 -8.56
C ASP A 203 -5.25 -20.88 -9.15
N PRO A 204 -5.70 -20.55 -10.37
CA PRO A 204 -5.32 -19.31 -11.05
C PRO A 204 -5.82 -18.05 -10.35
N GLU A 205 -6.78 -18.17 -9.42
CA GLU A 205 -7.23 -17.05 -8.59
C GLU A 205 -6.18 -16.66 -7.54
N ILE A 206 -5.24 -17.55 -7.22
CA ILE A 206 -4.16 -17.25 -6.28
C ILE A 206 -3.00 -16.60 -7.03
N ILE A 207 -2.71 -15.36 -6.65
CA ILE A 207 -1.60 -14.56 -7.19
C ILE A 207 -0.61 -14.23 -6.09
N THR A 208 0.67 -14.14 -6.47
CA THR A 208 1.76 -13.63 -5.64
C THR A 208 2.34 -12.40 -6.30
N ILE A 209 2.33 -11.27 -5.59
CA ILE A 209 2.89 -10.00 -6.05
C ILE A 209 4.23 -9.78 -5.34
N ASN A 210 5.28 -9.60 -6.13
CA ASN A 210 6.62 -9.30 -5.65
C ASN A 210 6.99 -7.86 -6.00
N PHE A 211 7.48 -7.09 -5.03
CA PHE A 211 7.95 -5.74 -5.24
C PHE A 211 9.48 -5.68 -5.35
N ARG A 212 10.02 -4.68 -6.05
CA ARG A 212 11.47 -4.51 -6.26
C ARG A 212 12.21 -4.19 -4.96
N ASP A 213 11.62 -3.35 -4.12
CA ASP A 213 12.27 -2.82 -2.91
C ASP A 213 12.23 -3.78 -1.73
N SER A 214 11.36 -4.79 -1.80
CA SER A 214 11.22 -5.82 -0.77
C SER A 214 11.32 -7.22 -1.39
N PRO A 215 12.51 -7.67 -1.84
CA PRO A 215 12.67 -8.92 -2.56
C PRO A 215 12.26 -10.17 -1.74
N ASN A 216 12.25 -10.05 -0.41
CA ASN A 216 11.85 -11.12 0.51
C ASN A 216 10.38 -11.02 0.97
N GLU A 217 9.71 -9.90 0.69
CA GLU A 217 8.29 -9.72 1.02
C GLU A 217 7.46 -9.98 -0.24
N HIS A 218 6.59 -10.96 -0.15
CA HIS A 218 5.67 -11.31 -1.20
C HIS A 218 4.27 -11.33 -0.62
N TYR A 219 3.35 -10.73 -1.36
CA TYR A 219 1.96 -10.66 -0.96
C TYR A 219 1.17 -11.67 -1.76
N ILE A 220 0.49 -12.57 -1.05
CA ILE A 220 -0.29 -13.64 -1.66
C ILE A 220 -1.76 -13.33 -1.46
N PHE A 221 -2.49 -13.28 -2.57
CA PHE A 221 -3.92 -13.00 -2.58
C PHE A 221 -4.66 -14.09 -3.34
N ARG A 222 -5.84 -14.49 -2.85
CA ARG A 222 -6.86 -15.09 -3.71
C ARG A 222 -7.77 -13.99 -4.24
N VAL A 223 -7.84 -13.86 -5.56
CA VAL A 223 -8.60 -12.83 -6.29
C VAL A 223 -9.51 -13.54 -7.31
N PRO A 224 -10.84 -13.54 -7.12
CA PRO A 224 -11.77 -14.24 -8.02
C PRO A 224 -11.68 -13.83 -9.49
N LYS A 225 -11.16 -12.63 -9.77
CA LYS A 225 -10.92 -12.09 -11.12
C LYS A 225 -9.44 -11.75 -11.32
N ALA A 226 -8.56 -12.68 -10.97
CA ALA A 226 -7.10 -12.50 -11.05
C ALA A 226 -6.63 -12.11 -12.47
N ASP A 227 -7.20 -12.70 -13.51
CA ASP A 227 -6.82 -12.41 -14.89
C ASP A 227 -7.13 -10.95 -15.29
N ASP A 228 -8.30 -10.44 -14.92
CA ASP A 228 -8.69 -9.05 -15.16
C ASP A 228 -7.75 -8.08 -14.43
N LEU A 229 -7.40 -8.38 -13.18
CA LEU A 229 -6.44 -7.60 -12.39
C LEU A 229 -5.05 -7.58 -13.05
N ILE A 230 -4.55 -8.75 -13.45
CA ILE A 230 -3.25 -8.88 -14.10
C ILE A 230 -3.25 -8.14 -15.44
N LEU A 231 -4.31 -8.29 -16.24
CA LEU A 231 -4.46 -7.60 -17.51
C LEU A 231 -4.42 -6.09 -17.32
N LEU A 232 -5.17 -5.56 -16.35
CA LEU A 232 -5.17 -4.12 -16.06
C LEU A 232 -3.79 -3.60 -15.65
N ILE A 233 -3.09 -4.32 -14.76
CA ILE A 233 -1.73 -3.96 -14.37
C ILE A 233 -0.78 -3.96 -15.59
N LYS A 234 -0.88 -4.96 -16.47
CA LYS A 234 -0.08 -5.03 -17.70
C LYS A 234 -0.38 -3.86 -18.64
N THR A 235 -1.65 -3.56 -18.87
CA THR A 235 -2.06 -2.46 -19.73
C THR A 235 -1.47 -1.15 -19.23
N ASN A 236 -1.63 -0.85 -17.94
CA ASN A 236 -1.16 0.42 -17.37
C ASN A 236 0.36 0.54 -17.36
N THR A 237 1.08 -0.52 -17.02
CA THR A 237 2.56 -0.55 -17.04
C THR A 237 3.13 -0.41 -18.46
N ASN A 238 2.52 -1.06 -19.45
CA ASN A 238 2.91 -0.93 -20.86
C ASN A 238 2.76 0.52 -21.36
N ILE A 239 1.63 1.17 -21.04
CA ILE A 239 1.39 2.57 -21.43
C ILE A 239 2.39 3.50 -20.73
N LEU A 240 2.72 3.23 -19.46
CA LEU A 240 3.73 3.98 -18.72
C LEU A 240 5.15 3.84 -19.30
N LYS A 241 5.39 2.96 -20.29
CA LYS A 241 6.70 2.63 -20.88
C LYS A 241 7.76 2.29 -19.83
N ASN A 242 7.29 1.91 -18.63
CA ASN A 242 8.11 1.62 -17.47
C ASN A 242 8.16 0.11 -17.31
N PHE A 243 9.17 -0.48 -17.95
CA PHE A 243 9.61 -1.87 -17.82
C PHE A 243 8.65 -2.96 -18.31
N ASP A 244 9.20 -3.91 -19.05
CA ASP A 244 8.69 -5.28 -19.08
C ASP A 244 8.90 -5.88 -17.69
N PHE A 245 7.84 -6.08 -16.92
CA PHE A 245 7.89 -6.99 -15.78
C PHE A 245 7.52 -8.39 -16.26
N GLU A 246 8.24 -9.40 -15.81
CA GLU A 246 7.97 -10.77 -16.25
C GLU A 246 6.68 -11.30 -15.62
N ILE A 247 5.66 -11.51 -16.44
CA ILE A 247 4.60 -12.46 -16.11
C ILE A 247 5.12 -13.83 -16.45
N GLN A 248 5.66 -14.49 -15.43
CA GLN A 248 6.07 -15.87 -15.56
C GLN A 248 4.81 -16.75 -15.54
N ASN A 249 4.30 -17.08 -16.73
CA ASN A 249 3.40 -18.23 -16.93
C ASN A 249 4.17 -19.57 -16.91
N LYS A 250 5.48 -19.51 -16.63
CA LYS A 250 6.34 -20.68 -16.51
C LYS A 250 6.25 -21.28 -15.11
N PRO A 251 6.30 -22.61 -15.02
CA PRO A 251 6.00 -23.36 -13.82
C PRO A 251 6.90 -22.90 -12.66
N THR A 252 6.30 -22.46 -11.56
CA THR A 252 7.01 -22.52 -10.27
C THR A 252 7.12 -24.00 -9.91
N GLU A 253 8.12 -24.67 -10.48
CA GLU A 253 8.71 -25.90 -9.96
C GLU A 253 10.04 -25.59 -9.22
N GLU A 254 10.28 -24.31 -8.96
CA GLU A 254 11.31 -23.87 -8.02
C GLU A 254 10.81 -24.10 -6.59
N ARG A 255 10.94 -25.37 -6.17
CA ARG A 255 11.18 -25.81 -4.79
C ARG A 255 10.50 -24.95 -3.71
N LEU A 256 9.19 -25.13 -3.56
CA LEU A 256 8.50 -25.04 -2.27
C LEU A 256 8.88 -26.21 -1.33
N THR A 257 10.15 -26.65 -1.38
CA THR A 257 10.78 -27.42 -0.30
C THR A 257 11.77 -26.54 0.44
N GLN A 258 11.44 -25.25 0.63
CA GLN A 258 11.87 -24.59 1.85
C GLN A 258 10.92 -25.06 2.93
N ILE A 259 11.30 -26.13 3.63
CA ILE A 259 10.67 -26.51 4.89
C ILE A 259 10.63 -25.20 5.71
N PRO A 260 9.43 -24.67 6.04
CA PRO A 260 9.33 -23.42 6.79
C PRO A 260 10.22 -23.56 8.02
N ILE A 261 11.02 -22.54 8.35
CA ILE A 261 11.87 -22.60 9.55
C ILE A 261 11.05 -23.00 10.80
N TYR A 262 9.74 -22.70 10.81
CA TYR A 262 8.80 -23.18 11.82
C TYR A 262 8.62 -24.71 11.88
N GLU A 263 8.51 -25.40 10.74
CA GLU A 263 8.50 -26.86 10.69
C GLU A 263 9.85 -27.43 11.12
N ILE A 264 10.95 -26.76 10.74
CA ILE A 264 12.29 -27.14 11.22
C ILE A 264 12.34 -27.06 12.75
N LEU A 265 11.90 -25.95 13.34
CA LEU A 265 11.89 -25.73 14.78
C LEU A 265 10.92 -26.67 15.52
N ARG A 266 9.78 -26.98 14.92
CA ARG A 266 8.80 -27.92 15.50
C ARG A 266 9.35 -29.34 15.51
N THR A 267 9.95 -29.77 14.41
CA THR A 267 10.60 -31.09 14.29
C THR A 267 11.79 -31.20 15.24
N VAL A 268 12.65 -30.18 15.31
CA VAL A 268 13.75 -30.10 16.28
C VAL A 268 13.24 -30.25 17.71
N LYS A 269 12.22 -29.47 18.11
CA LYS A 269 11.69 -29.53 19.48
C LYS A 269 11.09 -30.89 19.81
N SER A 270 10.37 -31.51 18.86
CA SER A 270 9.82 -32.86 19.04
C SER A 270 10.91 -33.94 19.09
N ALA A 271 11.95 -33.81 18.27
CA ALA A 271 13.04 -34.77 18.18
C ALA A 271 14.02 -34.63 19.36
N GLU A 272 14.28 -33.41 19.86
CA GLU A 272 15.00 -33.16 21.12
C GLU A 272 14.26 -33.81 22.30
N SER A 273 12.93 -33.64 22.35
CA SER A 273 12.09 -34.25 23.40
C SER A 273 12.06 -35.78 23.32
N PHE A 274 12.23 -36.35 22.11
CA PHE A 274 12.29 -37.79 21.89
C PHE A 274 13.68 -38.37 22.21
N LEU A 275 14.76 -37.72 21.77
CA LEU A 275 16.14 -38.11 22.12
C LEU A 275 16.41 -38.03 23.62
N ALA A 276 15.78 -37.09 24.33
CA ALA A 276 15.86 -37.02 25.79
C ALA A 276 15.25 -38.26 26.48
N LYS A 277 14.36 -38.99 25.80
CA LYS A 277 13.64 -40.16 26.35
C LYS A 277 14.19 -41.49 25.82
N SER A 278 14.61 -41.57 24.56
CA SER A 278 15.24 -42.75 23.96
C SER A 278 16.17 -42.35 22.82
N TYR A 279 17.43 -42.77 22.89
CA TYR A 279 18.42 -42.48 21.86
C TYR A 279 18.17 -43.34 20.62
N ASN A 280 18.06 -42.71 19.45
CA ASN A 280 17.80 -43.38 18.16
C ASN A 280 18.57 -42.67 17.02
N ASN A 281 19.42 -43.40 16.31
CA ASN A 281 20.29 -42.87 15.24
C ASN A 281 19.53 -42.15 14.10
N PRO A 282 18.40 -42.67 13.59
CA PRO A 282 17.51 -41.96 12.68
C PRO A 282 17.07 -40.58 13.21
N THR A 283 16.66 -40.50 14.48
CA THR A 283 16.23 -39.23 15.10
C THR A 283 17.40 -38.27 15.26
N PHE A 284 18.60 -38.78 15.56
CA PHE A 284 19.84 -37.99 15.61
C PHE A 284 20.16 -37.36 14.26
N LYS A 285 20.13 -38.15 13.17
CA LYS A 285 20.39 -37.66 11.80
C LYS A 285 19.38 -36.58 11.38
N ILE A 286 18.10 -36.77 11.74
CA ILE A 286 17.05 -35.78 11.49
C ILE A 286 17.37 -34.47 12.21
N ILE A 287 17.78 -34.49 13.47
CA ILE A 287 18.13 -33.26 14.20
C ILE A 287 19.35 -32.56 13.59
N MET A 288 20.38 -33.30 13.21
CA MET A 288 21.56 -32.77 12.54
C MET A 288 21.19 -32.01 11.27
N GLU A 289 20.39 -32.64 10.39
CA GLU A 289 19.92 -32.02 9.15
C GLU A 289 19.07 -30.77 9.41
N HIS A 290 18.26 -30.79 10.45
CA HIS A 290 17.38 -29.67 10.79
C HIS A 290 18.14 -28.50 11.44
N TYR A 291 19.19 -28.77 12.23
CA TYR A 291 20.09 -27.73 12.74
C TYR A 291 20.91 -27.08 11.65
N GLN A 292 21.44 -27.85 10.70
CA GLN A 292 22.16 -27.29 9.56
C GLN A 292 21.26 -26.34 8.75
N LYS A 293 20.02 -26.76 8.43
CA LYS A 293 19.04 -25.90 7.75
C LYS A 293 18.68 -24.64 8.55
N ALA A 294 18.58 -24.74 9.89
CA ALA A 294 18.34 -23.58 10.74
C ALA A 294 19.54 -22.61 10.75
N ILE A 295 20.77 -23.12 10.78
CA ILE A 295 22.00 -22.31 10.73
C ILE A 295 22.11 -21.60 9.37
N GLU A 296 21.84 -22.29 8.27
CA GLU A 296 21.81 -21.70 6.92
C GLU A 296 20.77 -20.58 6.83
N PHE A 297 19.55 -20.83 7.31
CA PHE A 297 18.47 -19.85 7.31
C PHE A 297 18.81 -18.59 8.12
N TYR A 298 19.26 -18.75 9.37
CA TYR A 298 19.54 -17.60 10.24
C TYR A 298 20.86 -16.90 9.89
N SER A 299 21.85 -17.60 9.31
CA SER A 299 23.09 -16.96 8.85
C SER A 299 22.86 -16.14 7.57
N ALA A 300 22.04 -16.63 6.62
CA ALA A 300 21.65 -15.87 5.43
C ALA A 300 20.84 -14.60 5.77
N ALA A 301 20.10 -14.62 6.90
CA ALA A 301 19.36 -13.47 7.42
C ALA A 301 20.19 -12.55 8.36
N ASN A 302 21.48 -12.85 8.56
CA ASN A 302 22.37 -12.15 9.49
C ASN A 302 21.82 -12.07 10.94
N ASP A 303 21.07 -13.10 11.36
CA ASP A 303 20.32 -13.15 12.61
C ASP A 303 21.12 -13.85 13.73
N PRO A 304 21.33 -13.22 14.91
CA PRO A 304 22.13 -13.79 16.01
C PRO A 304 21.73 -15.20 16.46
N ARG A 305 20.49 -15.63 16.17
CA ARG A 305 19.97 -16.96 16.50
C ARG A 305 20.73 -18.10 15.81
N TYR A 306 21.44 -17.86 14.71
CA TYR A 306 22.27 -18.92 14.09
C TYR A 306 23.33 -19.43 15.08
N ASN A 307 23.88 -18.56 15.95
CA ASN A 307 24.87 -18.94 16.97
C ASN A 307 24.30 -19.86 18.05
N VAL A 308 22.97 -19.84 18.26
CA VAL A 308 22.28 -20.75 19.19
C VAL A 308 22.20 -22.14 18.60
N PHE A 309 21.83 -22.27 17.32
CA PHE A 309 21.76 -23.56 16.63
C PHE A 309 23.15 -24.15 16.37
N LEU A 310 24.15 -23.31 16.08
CA LEU A 310 25.55 -23.74 15.97
C LEU A 310 26.06 -24.35 17.28
N ARG A 311 25.80 -23.68 18.42
CA ARG A 311 26.18 -24.21 19.74
C ARG A 311 25.44 -25.51 20.07
N LYS A 312 24.14 -25.58 19.81
CA LYS A 312 23.35 -26.80 20.00
C LYS A 312 23.87 -27.97 19.16
N LEU A 313 24.25 -27.71 17.91
CA LEU A 313 24.87 -28.70 17.03
C LEU A 313 26.21 -29.19 17.58
N GLN A 314 27.07 -28.27 18.03
CA GLN A 314 28.36 -28.59 18.64
C GLN A 314 28.20 -29.41 19.92
N THR A 315 27.25 -29.05 20.80
CA THR A 315 26.95 -29.81 22.02
C THR A 315 26.43 -31.22 21.68
N LEU A 316 25.57 -31.34 20.66
CA LEU A 316 25.02 -32.62 20.23
C LEU A 316 26.09 -33.57 19.67
N LEU A 317 27.10 -33.04 18.98
CA LEU A 317 28.24 -33.81 18.46
C LEU A 317 29.29 -34.15 19.54
N SER A 318 29.28 -33.43 20.66
CA SER A 318 30.24 -33.60 21.77
C SER A 318 29.71 -34.52 22.88
N ASP A 319 28.44 -34.95 22.82
CA ASP A 319 27.83 -35.85 23.80
C ASP A 319 28.47 -37.24 23.71
N SER A 320 28.92 -37.81 24.83
CA SER A 320 29.66 -39.08 24.88
C SER A 320 28.90 -40.30 24.33
N ARG A 321 27.58 -40.17 24.12
CA ARG A 321 26.72 -41.19 23.50
C ARG A 321 26.86 -41.28 21.96
N THR A 322 27.44 -40.28 21.31
CA THR A 322 27.74 -40.32 19.86
C THR A 322 29.11 -40.93 19.55
N ASN A 323 30.02 -40.97 20.52
CA ASN A 323 31.40 -41.44 20.35
C ASN A 323 31.58 -42.96 20.56
N SER A 324 30.54 -43.69 20.97
CA SER A 324 30.61 -45.15 21.16
C SER A 324 30.42 -45.98 19.88
N PHE A 325 30.34 -45.35 18.70
CA PHE A 325 30.08 -46.03 17.42
C PHE A 325 30.93 -45.54 16.25
N SER A 326 31.96 -44.74 16.52
CA SER A 326 33.04 -44.45 15.55
C SER A 326 34.27 -45.34 15.76
N SER A 327 34.08 -46.53 16.33
CA SER A 327 35.07 -47.62 16.44
C SER A 327 34.51 -48.89 15.81
#